data_AF-A0AAW6SRR0-F1
#
_entry.id   AF-A0AAW6SRR0-F1
#
_cell.length_a   1.000
_cell.length_b   1.000
_cell.length_c   1.000
_cell.angle_alpha   90.00
_cell.angle_beta   90.00
_cell.angle_gamma   90.00
#
_symmetry.space_group_name_H-M   'P 1'
#
loop_
_entity.id
_entity.type
_entity.pdbx_description
1 polymer ?
#
loop_
_entity_poly.entity_id
_entity_poly.type
_entity_poly.pdbx_seq_one_letter_code
_entity_poly.pdbx_strand_id
1 'polypeptide(L)'
;MDGFYSLFFLWSVWIYTTFILSRQNRLRFRIAFLSLLLLIVYPFSISLFSIPIQLSSILLLIICYFYFSKLKFWKKVYMFLAIFIIMIGYSGFLLLELYDPVWIFMDRKFLFGFVLFLLAQLLYPRSLSSQILCAFTGTIHGEIIYSLILKKWGFPYIIGDRSCLDICALAIFFLLSWFMINKMITSITLKNNVLKENKAKLLK
;
A
#
# COMPACT_ATOMS: atom_id res chain seq x y z
N MET A 1 -2.95 16.18 -11.10
CA MET A 1 -3.67 16.69 -9.91
C MET A 1 -3.34 15.81 -8.73
N ASP A 2 -3.02 16.38 -7.58
CA ASP A 2 -2.71 15.61 -6.38
C ASP A 2 -4.00 15.12 -5.71
N GLY A 3 -4.03 13.82 -5.41
CA GLY A 3 -5.17 13.15 -4.82
C GLY A 3 -6.08 12.40 -5.78
N PHE A 4 -5.83 12.50 -7.10
CA PHE A 4 -6.70 11.87 -8.09
C PHE A 4 -6.73 10.34 -7.96
N TYR A 5 -5.56 9.70 -7.87
CA TYR A 5 -5.46 8.23 -7.84
C TYR A 5 -6.01 7.66 -6.53
N SER A 6 -5.72 8.32 -5.41
CA SER A 6 -6.22 7.93 -4.10
C SER A 6 -7.74 8.02 -4.00
N LEU A 7 -8.34 9.12 -4.47
CA LEU A 7 -9.80 9.28 -4.50
C LEU A 7 -10.45 8.28 -5.46
N PHE A 8 -9.90 8.13 -6.67
CA PHE A 8 -10.39 7.17 -7.66
C PHE A 8 -10.39 5.75 -7.08
N PHE A 9 -9.31 5.36 -6.39
CA PHE A 9 -9.21 4.06 -5.76
C PHE A 9 -10.22 3.88 -4.62
N LEU A 10 -10.34 4.86 -3.71
CA LEU A 10 -11.27 4.81 -2.59
C LEU A 10 -12.74 4.71 -3.05
N TRP A 11 -13.13 5.51 -4.05
CA TRP A 11 -14.46 5.43 -4.65
C TRP A 11 -14.70 4.10 -5.35
N SER A 12 -13.73 3.60 -6.11
CA SER A 12 -13.83 2.29 -6.77
C SER A 12 -14.04 1.15 -5.76
N VAL A 13 -13.28 1.15 -4.66
CA VAL A 13 -13.43 0.16 -3.58
C VAL A 13 -14.79 0.29 -2.91
N TRP A 14 -15.26 1.52 -2.65
CA TRP A 14 -16.58 1.74 -2.06
C TRP A 14 -17.71 1.26 -2.97
N ILE A 15 -17.71 1.62 -4.25
CA ILE A 15 -18.72 1.17 -5.23
C ILE A 15 -18.69 -0.35 -5.37
N TYR A 16 -17.51 -0.95 -5.50
CA TYR A 16 -17.37 -2.39 -5.63
C TYR A 16 -17.92 -3.15 -4.41
N THR A 17 -17.60 -2.67 -3.20
CA THR A 17 -18.05 -3.32 -1.96
C THR A 17 -19.53 -3.10 -1.68
N THR A 18 -20.12 -1.99 -2.11
CA THR A 18 -21.54 -1.67 -1.86
C THR A 18 -22.47 -2.30 -2.89
N PHE A 19 -22.10 -2.34 -4.17
CA PHE A 19 -23.00 -2.80 -5.23
C PHE A 19 -22.72 -4.22 -5.72
N ILE A 20 -21.45 -4.62 -5.83
CA ILE A 20 -21.06 -5.85 -6.55
C ILE A 20 -20.81 -7.03 -5.59
N LEU A 21 -20.21 -6.77 -4.42
CA LEU A 21 -19.82 -7.85 -3.50
C LEU A 21 -21.03 -8.56 -2.87
N SER A 22 -21.07 -9.89 -2.91
CA SER A 22 -22.18 -10.69 -2.37
C SER A 22 -22.41 -10.48 -0.87
N ARG A 23 -23.67 -10.55 -0.43
CA ARG A 23 -24.09 -10.25 0.96
C ARG A 23 -23.50 -11.20 2.02
N GLN A 24 -23.01 -12.37 1.62
CA GLN A 24 -22.48 -13.40 2.51
C GLN A 24 -21.07 -13.08 3.04
N ASN A 25 -20.37 -12.12 2.44
CA ASN A 25 -18.99 -11.84 2.80
C ASN A 25 -18.89 -10.91 4.03
N ARG A 26 -18.47 -11.45 5.18
CA ARG A 26 -18.33 -10.70 6.46
C ARG A 26 -17.36 -9.52 6.38
N LEU A 27 -16.43 -9.51 5.42
CA LEU A 27 -15.47 -8.41 5.23
C LEU A 27 -16.07 -7.21 4.48
N ARG A 28 -17.21 -7.38 3.80
CA ARG A 28 -17.86 -6.35 2.99
C ARG A 28 -18.11 -5.05 3.77
N PHE A 29 -18.78 -5.17 4.91
CA PHE A 29 -19.13 -4.02 5.74
C PHE A 29 -17.88 -3.27 6.24
N ARG A 30 -16.85 -4.01 6.67
CA ARG A 30 -15.61 -3.41 7.19
C ARG A 30 -14.89 -2.60 6.11
N ILE A 31 -14.73 -3.16 4.91
CA ILE A 31 -14.01 -2.48 3.82
C ILE A 31 -14.81 -1.27 3.33
N ALA A 32 -16.13 -1.39 3.18
CA ALA A 32 -16.99 -0.28 2.76
C ALA A 32 -17.02 0.85 3.80
N PHE A 33 -17.08 0.51 5.09
CA PHE A 33 -17.03 1.50 6.17
C PHE A 33 -15.68 2.21 6.21
N LEU A 34 -14.56 1.46 6.07
CA LEU A 34 -13.22 2.03 6.06
C LEU A 34 -12.98 2.95 4.86
N SER A 35 -13.44 2.58 3.65
CA SER A 35 -13.30 3.45 2.48
C SER A 35 -14.11 4.72 2.61
N LEU A 36 -15.34 4.65 3.14
CA LEU A 36 -16.18 5.81 3.39
C LEU A 36 -15.58 6.72 4.48
N LEU A 37 -15.09 6.13 5.57
CA LEU A 37 -14.43 6.86 6.66
C LEU A 37 -13.21 7.62 6.14
N LEU A 38 -12.38 6.97 5.31
CA LEU A 38 -11.22 7.61 4.67
C LEU A 38 -11.63 8.75 3.73
N LEU A 39 -12.73 8.62 2.99
CA LEU A 39 -13.27 9.68 2.13
C LEU A 39 -13.76 10.89 2.95
N ILE A 40 -14.47 10.66 4.05
CA ILE A 40 -14.96 11.73 4.93
C ILE A 40 -13.80 12.50 5.55
N VAL A 41 -12.74 11.77 5.93
CA VAL A 41 -11.58 12.33 6.63
C VAL A 41 -10.52 12.89 5.67
N TYR A 42 -10.60 12.55 4.39
CA TYR A 42 -9.68 12.98 3.34
C TYR A 42 -9.37 14.49 3.29
N PRO A 43 -10.35 15.42 3.40
CA PRO A 43 -10.06 16.86 3.29
C PRO A 43 -9.42 17.45 4.56
N PHE A 44 -9.39 16.73 5.69
CA PHE A 44 -8.96 17.28 6.96
C PHE A 44 -7.46 17.06 7.22
N SER A 45 -6.80 18.11 7.71
CA SER A 45 -5.40 18.09 8.16
C SER A 45 -5.28 18.69 9.56
N ILE A 46 -4.41 18.13 10.40
CA ILE A 46 -4.15 18.61 11.76
C ILE A 46 -2.65 18.89 11.89
N SER A 47 -2.28 19.99 12.53
CA SER A 47 -0.88 20.30 12.86
C SER A 47 -0.47 19.68 14.19
N LEU A 48 0.49 18.76 14.18
CA LEU A 48 1.07 18.15 15.37
C LEU A 48 2.51 18.65 15.54
N PHE A 49 2.85 19.28 16.68
CA PHE A 49 4.20 19.85 16.94
C PHE A 49 4.78 20.70 15.78
N SER A 50 3.93 21.55 15.19
CA SER A 50 4.24 22.41 14.04
C SER A 50 4.53 21.67 12.72
N ILE A 51 4.20 20.38 12.64
CA ILE A 51 4.24 19.61 11.38
C ILE A 51 2.79 19.26 11.00
N PRO A 52 2.28 19.77 9.86
CA PRO A 52 0.96 19.39 9.37
C PRO A 52 0.94 17.92 8.94
N ILE A 53 -0.08 17.19 9.40
CA ILE A 53 -0.31 15.77 9.07
C ILE A 53 -1.74 15.61 8.55
N GLN A 54 -1.91 14.89 7.45
CA GLN A 54 -3.25 14.59 6.93
C GLN A 54 -3.94 13.51 7.78
N LEU A 55 -5.21 13.72 8.09
CA LEU A 55 -5.95 12.86 9.03
C LEU A 55 -6.23 11.47 8.43
N SER A 56 -6.32 11.37 7.10
CA SER A 56 -6.42 10.10 6.37
C SER A 56 -5.20 9.20 6.60
N SER A 57 -4.00 9.78 6.62
CA SER A 57 -2.75 9.07 6.86
C SER A 57 -2.66 8.56 8.30
N ILE A 58 -3.13 9.35 9.28
CA ILE A 58 -3.24 8.90 10.69
C ILE A 58 -4.19 7.70 10.80
N LEU A 59 -5.37 7.77 10.17
CA LEU A 59 -6.32 6.66 10.17
C LEU A 59 -5.74 5.39 9.53
N LEU A 60 -5.06 5.51 8.39
CA LEU A 60 -4.36 4.40 7.74
C LEU A 60 -3.34 3.75 8.67
N LEU A 61 -2.58 4.57 9.40
CA LEU A 61 -1.57 4.11 10.36
C LEU A 61 -2.19 3.33 11.51
N ILE A 62 -3.30 3.83 12.09
CA ILE A 62 -4.06 3.14 13.15
C ILE A 62 -4.56 1.77 12.67
N ILE A 63 -5.13 1.72 11.46
CA ILE A 63 -5.61 0.47 10.86
C ILE A 63 -4.45 -0.51 10.71
N CYS A 64 -3.31 -0.05 10.19
CA CYS A 64 -2.13 -0.87 10.03
C CYS A 64 -1.61 -1.43 11.36
N TYR A 65 -1.53 -0.61 12.41
CA TYR A 65 -1.14 -1.07 13.74
C TYR A 65 -2.09 -2.11 14.33
N PHE A 66 -3.40 -1.97 14.08
CA PHE A 66 -4.37 -2.98 14.46
C PHE A 66 -4.15 -4.32 13.76
N TYR A 67 -3.71 -4.34 12.50
CA TYR A 67 -3.34 -5.58 11.81
C TYR A 67 -1.97 -6.11 12.23
N PHE A 68 -1.01 -5.23 12.52
CA PHE A 68 0.31 -5.58 13.03
C PHE A 68 0.23 -6.30 14.39
N SER A 69 -0.63 -5.84 15.29
CA SER A 69 -0.80 -6.42 16.63
C SER A 69 -1.26 -7.88 16.60
N LYS A 70 -1.98 -8.29 15.54
CA LYS A 70 -2.50 -9.66 15.33
C LYS A 70 -1.49 -10.66 14.79
N LEU A 71 -0.30 -10.22 14.39
CA LEU A 71 0.74 -11.11 13.89
C LEU A 71 1.33 -11.99 15.00
N LYS A 72 1.94 -13.13 14.66
CA LYS A 72 2.72 -13.93 15.62
C LYS A 72 4.04 -13.23 15.93
N PHE A 73 4.64 -13.48 17.09
CA PHE A 73 5.88 -12.81 17.54
C PHE A 73 6.99 -12.77 16.48
N TRP A 74 7.40 -13.93 15.94
CA TRP A 74 8.42 -13.99 14.88
C TRP A 74 8.05 -13.21 13.62
N LYS A 75 6.75 -13.22 13.24
CA LYS A 75 6.27 -12.43 12.11
C LYS A 75 6.25 -10.94 12.42
N LYS A 76 6.01 -10.52 13.67
CA LYS A 76 6.11 -9.11 14.11
C LYS A 76 7.53 -8.60 13.98
N VAL A 77 8.52 -9.36 14.44
CA VAL A 77 9.94 -8.98 14.35
C VAL A 77 10.35 -8.82 12.89
N TYR A 78 10.04 -9.80 12.04
CA TYR A 78 10.34 -9.69 10.61
C TYR A 78 9.59 -8.51 9.96
N MET A 79 8.33 -8.28 10.32
CA MET A 79 7.55 -7.14 9.82
C MET A 79 8.17 -5.82 10.26
N PHE A 80 8.65 -5.72 11.49
CA PHE A 80 9.32 -4.51 11.98
C PHE A 80 10.58 -4.18 11.16
N LEU A 81 11.43 -5.17 10.90
CA LEU A 81 12.60 -5.00 10.03
C LEU A 81 12.18 -4.62 8.60
N ALA A 82 11.12 -5.23 8.09
CA ALA A 82 10.60 -4.95 6.76
C ALA A 82 10.11 -3.50 6.63
N ILE A 83 9.38 -3.01 7.64
CA ILE A 83 8.93 -1.63 7.72
C ILE A 83 10.12 -0.67 7.75
N PHE A 84 11.17 -1.01 8.50
CA PHE A 84 12.39 -0.20 8.60
C PHE A 84 13.12 -0.08 7.25
N ILE A 85 13.21 -1.17 6.49
CA ILE A 85 13.78 -1.17 5.14
C ILE A 85 12.98 -0.26 4.20
N ILE A 86 11.65 -0.41 4.16
CA ILE A 86 10.80 0.44 3.31
C ILE A 86 10.88 1.90 3.75
N MET A 87 10.89 2.16 5.05
CA MET A 87 10.99 3.51 5.63
C MET A 87 12.27 4.23 5.18
N ILE A 88 13.43 3.59 5.30
CA ILE A 88 14.71 4.16 4.86
C ILE A 88 14.76 4.28 3.33
N GLY A 89 14.28 3.26 2.61
CA GLY A 89 14.25 3.30 1.15
C GLY A 89 13.41 4.47 0.64
N TYR A 90 12.18 4.60 1.14
CA TYR A 90 11.25 5.64 0.73
C TYR A 90 11.75 7.05 1.10
N SER A 91 12.26 7.26 2.32
CA SER A 91 12.82 8.57 2.70
C SER A 91 14.09 8.91 1.91
N GLY A 92 14.92 7.91 1.60
CA GLY A 92 16.07 8.06 0.71
C GLY A 92 15.67 8.50 -0.70
N PHE A 93 14.63 7.90 -1.29
CA PHE A 93 14.10 8.31 -2.58
C PHE A 93 13.53 9.73 -2.56
N LEU A 94 12.83 10.13 -1.50
CA LEU A 94 12.36 11.51 -1.33
C LEU A 94 13.51 12.52 -1.19
N LEU A 95 14.60 12.14 -0.53
CA LEU A 95 15.81 12.96 -0.48
C LEU A 95 16.49 13.08 -1.84
N LEU A 96 16.60 11.98 -2.59
CA LEU A 96 17.17 12.01 -3.94
C LEU A 96 16.37 12.93 -4.87
N GLU A 97 15.03 12.90 -4.80
CA GLU A 97 14.15 13.82 -5.54
C GLU A 97 14.44 15.30 -5.20
N LEU A 98 14.83 15.60 -3.96
CA LEU A 98 15.16 16.97 -3.54
C LEU A 98 16.47 17.48 -4.16
N TYR A 99 17.45 16.59 -4.39
CA TYR A 99 18.78 16.98 -4.91
C TYR A 99 18.87 16.97 -6.42
N ASP A 100 18.20 16.03 -7.10
CA ASP A 100 18.33 15.87 -8.54
C ASP A 100 16.98 15.51 -9.18
N PRO A 101 16.43 16.34 -10.08
CA PRO A 101 15.21 16.04 -10.82
C PRO A 101 15.45 15.01 -11.93
N VAL A 102 16.14 13.89 -11.64
CA VAL A 102 16.46 12.82 -12.61
C VAL A 102 15.19 12.23 -13.26
N TRP A 103 14.04 12.40 -12.61
CA TRP A 103 12.76 11.79 -12.98
C TRP A 103 11.97 12.54 -14.07
N ILE A 104 12.61 13.37 -14.91
CA ILE A 104 11.94 14.14 -15.99
C ILE A 104 11.16 13.26 -16.97
N PHE A 105 11.54 11.98 -17.13
CA PHE A 105 10.93 11.08 -18.13
C PHE A 105 9.63 10.39 -17.69
N MET A 106 9.31 10.33 -16.39
CA MET A 106 8.15 9.57 -15.89
C MET A 106 7.54 10.23 -14.65
N ASP A 107 6.20 10.21 -14.57
CA ASP A 107 5.49 10.72 -13.40
C ASP A 107 6.01 10.08 -12.10
N ARG A 108 6.56 10.90 -11.20
CA ARG A 108 7.17 10.46 -9.93
C ARG A 108 6.30 9.46 -9.16
N LYS A 109 4.98 9.66 -9.16
CA LYS A 109 4.03 8.85 -8.39
C LYS A 109 4.05 7.38 -8.82
N PHE A 110 4.15 7.13 -10.13
CA PHE A 110 4.25 5.77 -10.66
C PHE A 110 5.55 5.11 -10.25
N LEU A 111 6.65 5.88 -10.28
CA LEU A 111 7.96 5.35 -9.94
C LEU A 111 8.04 4.97 -8.47
N PHE A 112 7.64 5.87 -7.57
CA PHE A 112 7.59 5.59 -6.14
C PHE A 112 6.63 4.44 -5.83
N GLY A 113 5.44 4.42 -6.45
CA GLY A 113 4.49 3.33 -6.30
C GLY A 113 5.06 1.98 -6.76
N PHE A 114 5.82 1.96 -7.85
CA PHE A 114 6.46 0.76 -8.39
C PHE A 114 7.62 0.28 -7.52
N VAL A 115 8.48 1.19 -7.03
CA VAL A 115 9.55 0.86 -6.08
C VAL A 115 8.98 0.26 -4.80
N LEU A 116 7.92 0.87 -4.24
CA LEU A 116 7.25 0.33 -3.07
C LEU A 116 6.63 -1.05 -3.31
N PHE A 117 6.03 -1.24 -4.48
CA PHE A 117 5.53 -2.54 -4.93
C PHE A 117 6.66 -3.58 -4.95
N LEU A 118 7.80 -3.27 -5.58
CA LEU A 118 8.95 -4.18 -5.66
C LEU A 118 9.50 -4.54 -4.28
N LEU A 119 9.69 -3.54 -3.41
CA LEU A 119 10.16 -3.77 -2.04
C LEU A 119 9.17 -4.65 -1.27
N ALA A 120 7.88 -4.31 -1.27
CA ALA A 120 6.86 -5.08 -0.57
C ALA A 120 6.77 -6.53 -1.11
N GLN A 121 6.84 -6.72 -2.42
CA GLN A 121 6.82 -8.03 -3.06
C GLN A 121 8.07 -8.86 -2.73
N LEU A 122 9.25 -8.24 -2.68
CA LEU A 122 10.51 -8.90 -2.32
C LEU A 122 10.49 -9.37 -0.86
N LEU A 123 10.00 -8.53 0.05
CA LEU A 123 9.98 -8.83 1.48
C LEU A 123 8.87 -9.83 1.86
N TYR A 124 7.70 -9.76 1.20
CA TYR A 124 6.57 -10.63 1.52
C TYR A 124 5.94 -11.29 0.28
N PRO A 125 6.65 -12.18 -0.44
CA PRO A 125 6.22 -12.64 -1.76
C PRO A 125 4.89 -13.41 -1.80
N ARG A 126 4.48 -13.99 -0.67
CA ARG A 126 3.31 -14.90 -0.58
C ARG A 126 2.10 -14.31 0.14
N SER A 127 2.18 -13.09 0.68
CA SER A 127 1.11 -12.55 1.53
C SER A 127 0.77 -11.11 1.20
N LEU A 128 -0.29 -10.92 0.42
CA LEU A 128 -0.81 -9.61 0.04
C LEU A 128 -1.14 -8.72 1.24
N SER A 129 -1.74 -9.28 2.30
CA SER A 129 -2.02 -8.53 3.52
C SER A 129 -0.75 -7.99 4.18
N SER A 130 0.32 -8.80 4.24
CA SER A 130 1.60 -8.36 4.80
C SER A 130 2.32 -7.35 3.90
N GLN A 131 2.21 -7.50 2.58
CA GLN A 131 2.76 -6.55 1.61
C GLN A 131 2.14 -5.16 1.78
N ILE A 132 0.80 -5.08 1.81
CA ILE A 132 0.08 -3.83 1.99
C ILE A 132 0.42 -3.22 3.35
N LEU A 133 0.40 -4.03 4.41
CA LEU A 133 0.74 -3.57 5.75
C LEU A 133 2.14 -2.94 5.79
N CYS A 134 3.15 -3.66 5.30
CA CYS A 134 4.53 -3.20 5.30
C CYS A 134 4.71 -1.94 4.46
N ALA A 135 4.15 -1.91 3.24
CA ALA A 135 4.24 -0.76 2.33
C ALA A 135 3.65 0.50 2.95
N PHE A 136 2.48 0.39 3.58
CA PHE A 136 1.75 1.55 4.12
C PHE A 136 2.37 2.08 5.40
N THR A 137 2.78 1.20 6.31
CA THR A 137 3.48 1.67 7.51
C THR A 137 4.86 2.21 7.15
N GLY A 138 5.58 1.57 6.24
CA GLY A 138 6.92 2.00 5.83
C GLY A 138 6.91 3.37 5.15
N THR A 139 5.97 3.61 4.23
CA THR A 139 5.81 4.91 3.56
C THR A 139 5.51 6.03 4.54
N ILE A 140 4.49 5.87 5.39
CA ILE A 140 4.10 6.93 6.33
C ILE A 140 5.24 7.22 7.34
N HIS A 141 5.93 6.19 7.84
CA HIS A 141 7.12 6.41 8.68
C HIS A 141 8.27 7.05 7.92
N GLY A 142 8.44 6.71 6.64
CA GLY A 142 9.44 7.33 5.77
C GLY A 142 9.18 8.82 5.60
N GLU A 143 7.91 9.23 5.42
CA GLU A 143 7.51 10.64 5.39
C GLU A 143 7.72 11.35 6.73
N ILE A 144 7.46 10.68 7.85
CA ILE A 144 7.76 11.24 9.18
C ILE A 144 9.25 11.54 9.27
N ILE A 145 10.13 10.59 8.94
CA ILE A 145 11.58 10.81 8.95
C ILE A 145 11.98 11.94 8.00
N TYR A 146 11.46 11.92 6.78
CA TYR A 146 11.75 12.96 5.78
C TYR A 146 11.34 14.36 6.26
N SER A 147 10.15 14.48 6.84
CA SER A 147 9.66 15.75 7.40
C SER A 147 10.52 16.26 8.55
N LEU A 148 11.05 15.37 9.40
CA LEU A 148 11.96 15.73 10.49
C LEU A 148 13.31 16.25 9.97
N ILE A 149 13.80 15.68 8.87
CA ILE A 149 15.03 16.14 8.21
C ILE A 149 14.81 17.54 7.61
N LEU A 150 13.74 17.72 6.83
CA LEU A 150 13.38 18.99 6.21
C LEU A 150 13.10 20.10 7.21
N LYS A 151 12.46 19.77 8.35
CA LYS A 151 12.20 20.73 9.43
C LYS A 151 13.50 21.33 9.98
N LYS A 152 14.59 20.55 10.06
CA LYS A 152 15.91 21.09 10.47
C LYS A 152 16.46 22.10 9.47
N TRP A 153 16.05 22.00 8.21
CA TRP A 153 16.49 22.87 7.11
C TRP A 153 15.49 24.03 6.86
N GLY A 154 14.44 24.14 7.68
CA GLY A 154 13.44 25.21 7.58
C GLY A 154 12.38 25.00 6.50
N PHE A 155 12.34 23.84 5.83
CA PHE A 155 11.34 23.57 4.80
C PHE A 155 10.05 23.00 5.40
N PRO A 156 8.89 23.65 5.18
CA PRO A 156 7.60 23.10 5.61
C PRO A 156 7.21 21.91 4.73
N TYR A 157 6.93 20.76 5.35
CA TYR A 157 6.47 19.55 4.68
C TYR A 157 5.25 18.98 5.38
N ILE A 158 4.23 18.61 4.60
CA ILE A 158 2.99 18.01 5.10
C ILE A 158 3.16 16.49 5.05
N ILE A 159 3.11 15.84 6.21
CA ILE A 159 3.15 14.38 6.29
C ILE A 159 1.83 13.81 5.79
N GLY A 160 1.91 12.81 4.93
CA GLY A 160 0.77 12.06 4.47
C GLY A 160 -0.09 12.83 3.49
N ASP A 161 0.49 13.79 2.76
CA ASP A 161 -0.21 14.61 1.78
C ASP A 161 -0.87 13.75 0.68
N ARG A 162 -1.77 14.37 -0.08
CA ARG A 162 -2.51 13.77 -1.20
C ARG A 162 -1.58 13.09 -2.21
N SER A 163 -0.38 13.64 -2.42
CA SER A 163 0.65 13.02 -3.25
C SER A 163 1.13 11.67 -2.70
N CYS A 164 1.37 11.56 -1.38
CA CYS A 164 1.74 10.29 -0.75
C CYS A 164 0.58 9.29 -0.82
N LEU A 165 -0.66 9.73 -0.61
CA LEU A 165 -1.83 8.86 -0.73
C LEU A 165 -2.00 8.31 -2.14
N ASP A 166 -1.70 9.09 -3.18
CA ASP A 166 -1.68 8.63 -4.57
C ASP A 166 -0.60 7.55 -4.80
N ILE A 167 0.60 7.74 -4.25
CA ILE A 167 1.68 6.75 -4.30
C ILE A 167 1.24 5.44 -3.64
N CYS A 168 0.62 5.51 -2.46
CA CYS A 168 0.05 4.36 -1.76
C CYS A 168 -1.04 3.65 -2.57
N ALA A 169 -1.91 4.42 -3.25
CA ALA A 169 -2.96 3.87 -4.11
C ALA A 169 -2.38 3.13 -5.33
N LEU A 170 -1.37 3.70 -5.98
CA LEU A 170 -0.65 3.06 -7.09
C LEU A 170 0.10 1.81 -6.63
N ALA A 171 0.74 1.83 -5.47
CA ALA A 171 1.39 0.65 -4.88
C ALA A 171 0.39 -0.48 -4.63
N ILE A 172 -0.79 -0.20 -4.07
CA ILE A 172 -1.86 -1.21 -3.94
C ILE A 172 -2.29 -1.72 -5.31
N PHE A 173 -2.49 -0.83 -6.28
CA PHE A 173 -2.91 -1.22 -7.63
C PHE A 173 -1.93 -2.21 -8.26
N PHE A 174 -0.62 -1.98 -8.15
CA PHE A 174 0.40 -2.91 -8.62
C PHE A 174 0.40 -4.23 -7.84
N LEU A 175 0.30 -4.18 -6.51
CA LEU A 175 0.23 -5.39 -5.66
C LEU A 175 -0.99 -6.26 -6.01
N LEU A 176 -2.17 -5.65 -6.18
CA LEU A 176 -3.39 -6.35 -6.56
C LEU A 176 -3.27 -6.95 -7.96
N SER A 177 -2.74 -6.19 -8.92
CA SER A 177 -2.53 -6.66 -10.29
C SER A 177 -1.61 -7.89 -10.31
N TRP A 178 -0.49 -7.83 -9.59
CA TRP A 178 0.45 -8.94 -9.46
C TRP A 178 -0.18 -10.17 -8.78
N PHE A 179 -0.96 -9.95 -7.72
CA PHE A 179 -1.68 -11.04 -7.05
C PHE A 179 -2.69 -11.73 -7.97
N MET A 180 -3.43 -10.98 -8.79
CA MET A 180 -4.36 -11.55 -9.76
C MET A 180 -3.64 -12.36 -10.82
N ILE A 181 -2.54 -11.85 -11.38
CA ILE A 181 -1.71 -12.56 -12.36
C ILE A 181 -1.22 -13.89 -11.77
N ASN A 182 -0.64 -13.88 -10.57
CA ASN A 182 -0.18 -15.11 -9.90
C ASN A 182 -1.31 -16.11 -9.66
N LYS A 183 -2.49 -15.63 -9.25
CA LYS A 183 -3.66 -16.47 -9.04
C LYS A 183 -4.16 -17.10 -10.35
N MET A 184 -4.15 -16.35 -11.45
CA MET A 184 -4.52 -16.88 -12.77
C MET A 184 -3.54 -17.95 -13.24
N ILE A 185 -2.23 -17.67 -13.16
CA ILE A 185 -1.17 -18.60 -13.57
C ILE A 185 -1.26 -19.91 -12.78
N THR A 186 -1.36 -19.82 -11.45
CA THR A 186 -1.48 -21.01 -10.59
C THR A 186 -2.73 -21.83 -10.90
N SER A 187 -3.85 -21.18 -11.21
CA SER A 187 -5.09 -21.88 -11.59
C SER A 187 -4.95 -22.64 -12.91
N ILE A 188 -4.27 -22.03 -13.90
CA ILE A 188 -3.98 -22.67 -15.19
C ILE A 188 -3.05 -23.88 -15.01
N THR A 189 -1.98 -23.71 -14.23
CA THR A 189 -1.01 -24.78 -13.96
C THR A 189 -1.66 -25.97 -13.24
N LEU A 190 -2.51 -25.71 -12.25
CA LEU A 190 -3.25 -26.77 -11.54
C LEU A 190 -4.19 -27.54 -12.49
N LYS A 191 -4.95 -26.83 -13.34
CA LYS A 191 -5.84 -27.46 -14.33
C LYS A 191 -5.05 -28.35 -15.30
N ASN A 192 -3.88 -27.89 -15.75
CA ASN A 192 -3.03 -28.66 -16.66
C ASN A 192 -2.47 -29.93 -16.00
N ASN A 193 -2.08 -29.86 -14.72
CA ASN A 193 -1.58 -31.02 -13.98
C ASN A 193 -2.67 -32.08 -13.76
N VAL A 194 -3.88 -31.67 -13.36
CA VAL A 194 -5.04 -32.58 -13.22
C VAL A 194 -5.39 -33.25 -14.55
N LEU A 195 -5.33 -32.50 -15.67
CA LEU A 195 -5.61 -33.06 -16.99
C LEU A 195 -4.56 -34.09 -17.44
N LYS A 196 -3.28 -33.88 -17.09
CA LYS A 196 -2.20 -34.86 -17.33
C LYS A 196 -2.39 -36.12 -16.49
N GLU A 197 -2.74 -36.00 -15.21
CA GLU A 197 -3.01 -37.16 -14.34
C GLU A 197 -4.21 -37.97 -14.84
N ASN A 198 -5.29 -37.32 -15.28
CA ASN A 198 -6.46 -38.00 -15.81
C ASN A 198 -6.16 -38.74 -17.12
N LYS A 199 -5.35 -38.16 -18.02
CA LYS A 199 -4.89 -38.85 -19.23
C LYS A 199 -4.00 -40.06 -18.91
N ALA A 200 -3.11 -39.96 -17.93
CA ALA A 200 -2.25 -41.07 -17.52
C ALA A 200 -3.05 -42.23 -16.89
N LYS A 201 -4.18 -41.93 -16.21
CA LYS A 201 -5.09 -42.96 -15.68
C LYS A 201 -5.94 -43.65 -16.75
N LEU A 202 -6.27 -42.96 -17.85
CA LEU A 202 -7.05 -43.54 -18.96
C LEU A 202 -6.23 -44.45 -19.88
N LEU A 203 -4.89 -44.39 -19.80
CA LEU A 203 -3.96 -45.19 -20.61
C LEU A 203 -3.45 -46.44 -19.87
N LYS A 204 -3.91 -46.69 -18.63
CA LYS A 204 -3.66 -47.90 -17.85
C LYS A 204 -4.94 -48.72 -17.76
#